data_AF-A0A7C9JKA3-F1
#
_entry.id   AF-A0A7C9JKA3-F1
#
_cell.length_a   1.000
_cell.length_b   1.000
_cell.length_c   1.000
_cell.angle_alpha   90.00
_cell.angle_beta   90.00
_cell.angle_gamma   90.00
#
_symmetry.space_group_name_H-M   'P 1'
#
loop_
_entity.id
_entity.type
_entity.pdbx_description
1 polymer ?
#
loop_
_entity_poly.entity_id
_entity_poly.type
_entity_poly.pdbx_seq_one_letter_code
_entity_poly.pdbx_strand_id
1 'polypeptide(L)'
;MDDILFDEFFSGLPEGRISELFKKGYPWEPLKVLKDFLFDTLPELPKDFPVETPLREDLLLTLEGEVIPVRELEVVDGEYFFKGERVLGALIKASSYFSGRKFYLGASAIVEPFAYLKEPVYIGDYAEVRHAAYLRGSVYVSSRAVIGHTTEVKNSIFLREAKAAHFAYVGDSILGRNVNLGAGTKLANLKFHKREITVEIKGRVYKTGLKKFGAILGDNVQTGCNAVLQPGTLVGQNSFIFPGVVAGPGFIPKGSKIKK
;
A
#
# COMPACT_ATOMS: atom_id res chain seq x y z
N MET A 1 -14.27 2.11 -22.19
CA MET A 1 -13.03 2.49 -21.49
C MET A 1 -11.95 2.28 -22.52
N ASP A 2 -11.14 3.29 -22.84
CA ASP A 2 -10.02 3.02 -23.74
C ASP A 2 -9.09 2.08 -22.97
N ASP A 3 -9.11 0.78 -23.31
CA ASP A 3 -8.22 -0.24 -22.73
C ASP A 3 -6.75 0.23 -22.79
N ILE A 4 -6.45 1.11 -23.76
CA ILE A 4 -5.23 1.89 -23.92
C ILE A 4 -4.75 2.56 -22.62
N LEU A 5 -5.64 3.09 -21.78
CA LEU A 5 -5.24 3.76 -20.53
C LEU A 5 -4.90 2.77 -19.42
N PHE A 6 -5.50 1.58 -19.39
CA PHE A 6 -5.15 0.57 -18.39
C PHE A 6 -3.73 0.04 -18.65
N ASP A 7 -3.47 -0.36 -19.89
CA ASP A 7 -2.18 -0.93 -20.35
C ASP A 7 -1.02 0.08 -20.29
N GLU A 8 -1.34 1.36 -20.13
CA GLU A 8 -0.35 2.41 -19.92
C GLU A 8 0.25 2.36 -18.50
N PHE A 9 -0.51 1.90 -17.51
CA PHE A 9 -0.08 1.81 -16.11
C PHE A 9 0.17 0.38 -15.66
N PHE A 10 -0.68 -0.57 -16.06
CA PHE A 10 -0.66 -1.92 -15.51
C PHE A 10 -0.52 -2.93 -16.63
N SER A 11 0.48 -3.80 -16.56
CA SER A 11 0.70 -4.87 -17.54
C SER A 11 -0.29 -6.04 -17.43
N GLY A 12 -1.32 -5.90 -16.60
CA GLY A 12 -2.31 -6.94 -16.28
C GLY A 12 -3.08 -6.59 -15.00
N LEU A 13 -4.19 -7.29 -14.77
CA LEU A 13 -4.94 -7.16 -13.53
C LEU A 13 -4.11 -7.63 -12.32
N PRO A 14 -4.24 -6.98 -11.16
CA PRO A 14 -3.59 -7.46 -9.94
C PRO A 14 -4.17 -8.82 -9.52
N GLU A 15 -3.42 -9.55 -8.70
CA GLU A 15 -3.85 -10.86 -8.19
C GLU A 15 -4.92 -10.72 -7.09
N GLY A 16 -5.77 -11.74 -6.93
CA GLY A 16 -6.78 -11.80 -5.87
C GLY A 16 -8.02 -10.94 -6.09
N ARG A 17 -8.82 -10.78 -5.03
CA ARG A 17 -10.13 -10.09 -5.08
C ARG A 17 -10.04 -8.61 -5.46
N ILE A 18 -8.92 -7.95 -5.15
CA ILE A 18 -8.71 -6.53 -5.50
C ILE A 18 -8.78 -6.29 -7.01
N SER A 19 -8.52 -7.30 -7.84
CA SER A 19 -8.64 -7.26 -9.30
C SER A 19 -10.00 -6.75 -9.78
N GLU A 20 -11.07 -7.01 -9.02
CA GLU A 20 -12.43 -6.57 -9.33
C GLU A 20 -12.54 -5.05 -9.45
N LEU A 21 -11.76 -4.32 -8.64
CA LEU A 21 -11.76 -2.85 -8.65
C LEU A 21 -11.11 -2.27 -9.91
N PHE A 22 -10.27 -3.06 -10.61
CA PHE A 22 -9.50 -2.63 -11.77
C PHE A 22 -10.13 -3.02 -13.11
N LYS A 23 -11.21 -3.81 -13.12
CA LYS A 23 -11.83 -4.33 -14.35
C LYS A 23 -12.50 -3.26 -15.21
N LYS A 24 -12.89 -2.12 -14.63
CA LYS A 24 -13.64 -1.07 -15.34
C LYS A 24 -13.28 0.32 -14.83
N GLY A 25 -13.33 1.28 -15.74
CA GLY A 25 -13.12 2.70 -15.48
C GLY A 25 -11.67 3.16 -15.55
N TYR A 26 -11.41 4.37 -15.07
CA TYR A 26 -10.08 4.96 -15.07
C TYR A 26 -9.17 4.31 -14.03
N PRO A 27 -7.83 4.42 -14.15
CA PRO A 27 -6.91 3.79 -13.21
C PRO A 27 -7.06 4.24 -11.75
N TRP A 28 -7.74 5.36 -11.46
CA TRP A 28 -8.00 5.86 -10.11
C TRP A 28 -9.37 5.43 -9.54
N GLU A 29 -10.23 4.77 -10.31
CA GLU A 29 -11.53 4.30 -9.81
C GLU A 29 -11.44 3.38 -8.58
N PRO A 30 -10.42 2.49 -8.43
CA PRO A 30 -10.26 1.69 -7.22
C PRO A 30 -10.23 2.53 -5.94
N LEU A 31 -9.64 3.74 -5.97
CA LEU A 31 -9.53 4.61 -4.79
C LEU A 31 -10.88 5.10 -4.26
N LYS A 32 -11.91 5.17 -5.11
CA LYS A 32 -13.24 5.66 -4.72
C LYS A 32 -13.99 4.66 -3.84
N VAL A 33 -13.75 3.37 -4.08
CA VAL A 33 -14.49 2.26 -3.48
C VAL A 33 -13.64 1.41 -2.55
N LEU A 34 -12.34 1.71 -2.42
CA LEU A 34 -11.40 0.94 -1.60
C LEU A 34 -11.87 0.78 -0.15
N LYS A 35 -12.46 1.82 0.43
CA LYS A 35 -12.95 1.76 1.81
C LYS A 35 -14.00 0.67 1.98
N ASP A 36 -15.08 0.76 1.20
CA ASP A 36 -16.21 -0.15 1.30
C ASP A 36 -15.77 -1.57 0.94
N PHE A 37 -14.96 -1.71 -0.12
CA PHE A 37 -14.33 -2.98 -0.48
C PHE A 37 -13.58 -3.62 0.69
N LEU A 38 -12.73 -2.88 1.42
CA LEU A 38 -11.98 -3.45 2.54
C LEU A 38 -12.88 -3.80 3.73
N PHE A 39 -13.86 -2.96 4.09
CA PHE A 39 -14.79 -3.30 5.18
C PHE A 39 -15.62 -4.55 4.89
N ASP A 40 -16.03 -4.72 3.63
CA ASP A 40 -16.85 -5.84 3.15
C ASP A 40 -16.05 -7.14 3.01
N THR A 41 -14.76 -7.05 2.71
CA THR A 41 -13.93 -8.21 2.35
C THR A 41 -13.01 -8.68 3.47
N LEU A 42 -12.63 -7.80 4.40
CA LEU A 42 -11.69 -8.16 5.46
C LEU A 42 -12.38 -8.88 6.63
N PRO A 43 -11.73 -9.93 7.17
CA PRO A 43 -12.13 -10.51 8.44
C PRO A 43 -11.89 -9.51 9.59
N GLU A 44 -12.42 -9.84 10.75
CA GLU A 44 -12.01 -9.18 11.99
C GLU A 44 -10.87 -9.97 12.65
N LEU A 45 -9.96 -9.27 13.30
CA LEU A 45 -8.95 -9.89 14.15
C LEU A 45 -9.62 -10.73 15.25
N PRO A 46 -8.99 -11.85 15.66
CA PRO A 46 -9.45 -12.68 16.77
C PRO A 46 -9.79 -11.85 18.02
N LYS A 47 -10.79 -12.29 18.79
CA LYS A 47 -11.31 -11.51 19.94
C LYS A 47 -10.23 -11.23 20.98
N ASP A 48 -9.36 -12.20 21.19
CA ASP A 48 -8.20 -12.22 22.08
C ASP A 48 -6.98 -11.45 21.53
N PHE A 49 -6.99 -11.07 20.25
CA PHE A 49 -5.95 -10.19 19.71
C PHE A 49 -6.01 -8.79 20.38
N PRO A 50 -4.91 -8.28 20.94
CA PRO A 50 -4.90 -6.97 21.61
C PRO A 50 -5.04 -5.82 20.60
N VAL A 51 -5.97 -4.91 20.86
CA VAL A 51 -6.21 -3.70 20.06
C VAL A 51 -6.31 -2.47 20.97
N GLU A 52 -6.14 -1.28 20.39
CA GLU A 52 -6.15 0.01 21.09
C GLU A 52 -5.09 0.15 22.20
N THR A 53 -4.08 -0.72 22.19
CA THR A 53 -2.94 -0.71 23.11
C THR A 53 -1.70 -1.23 22.38
N PRO A 54 -0.48 -0.77 22.72
CA PRO A 54 0.74 -1.36 22.19
C PRO A 54 0.86 -2.83 22.58
N LEU A 55 1.26 -3.69 21.64
CA LEU A 55 1.53 -5.10 21.94
C LEU A 55 2.67 -5.24 22.95
N ARG A 56 2.49 -6.14 23.92
CA ARG A 56 3.47 -6.36 25.01
C ARG A 56 4.58 -7.34 24.66
N GLU A 57 4.33 -8.23 23.71
CA GLU A 57 5.26 -9.25 23.25
C GLU A 57 5.05 -9.52 21.76
N ASP A 58 5.97 -10.27 21.15
CA ASP A 58 5.85 -10.69 19.76
C ASP A 58 4.78 -11.79 19.65
N LEU A 59 3.90 -11.65 18.65
CA LEU A 59 2.82 -12.58 18.36
C LEU A 59 2.96 -13.15 16.95
N LEU A 60 2.58 -14.41 16.78
CA LEU A 60 2.24 -14.97 15.48
C LEU A 60 0.70 -15.01 15.38
N LEU A 61 0.13 -14.33 14.39
CA LEU A 61 -1.27 -14.51 14.02
C LEU A 61 -1.34 -15.54 12.89
N THR A 62 -1.87 -16.72 13.16
CA THR A 62 -1.96 -17.79 12.14
C THR A 62 -3.03 -17.48 11.09
N LEU A 63 -2.95 -18.15 9.94
CA LEU A 63 -3.96 -18.03 8.88
C LEU A 63 -5.34 -18.55 9.31
N GLU A 64 -5.36 -19.46 10.27
CA GLU A 64 -6.55 -20.04 10.89
C GLU A 64 -7.15 -19.13 11.98
N GLY A 65 -6.45 -18.05 12.35
CA GLY A 65 -6.91 -17.06 13.32
C GLY A 65 -6.52 -17.35 14.76
N GLU A 66 -5.47 -18.14 15.00
CA GLU A 66 -4.89 -18.30 16.34
C GLU A 66 -3.87 -17.20 16.63
N VAL A 67 -3.87 -16.70 17.87
CA VAL A 67 -2.91 -15.70 18.36
C VAL A 67 -1.93 -16.40 19.29
N ILE A 68 -0.71 -16.65 18.81
CA ILE A 68 0.28 -17.44 19.53
C ILE A 68 1.46 -16.52 19.93
N PRO A 69 1.78 -16.39 21.22
CA PRO A 69 3.01 -15.73 21.64
C PRO A 69 4.24 -16.41 21.02
N VAL A 70 5.14 -15.64 20.43
CA VAL A 70 6.31 -16.21 19.72
C VAL A 70 7.22 -17.01 20.65
N ARG A 71 7.22 -16.70 21.96
CA ARG A 71 7.95 -17.48 22.98
C ARG A 71 7.44 -18.92 23.16
N GLU A 72 6.24 -19.23 22.66
CA GLU A 72 5.63 -20.57 22.69
C GLU A 72 5.87 -21.37 21.39
N LEU A 73 6.56 -20.77 20.42
CA LEU A 73 6.87 -21.39 19.15
C LEU A 73 8.26 -22.00 19.15
N GLU A 74 8.38 -23.16 18.52
CA GLU A 74 9.67 -23.72 18.13
C GLU A 74 10.03 -23.18 16.74
N VAL A 75 11.32 -22.88 16.52
CA VAL A 75 11.83 -22.42 15.22
C VAL A 75 12.81 -23.45 14.69
N VAL A 76 12.47 -24.05 13.55
CA VAL A 76 13.31 -25.05 12.86
C VAL A 76 13.48 -24.59 11.42
N ASP A 77 14.72 -24.37 10.98
CA ASP A 77 15.07 -23.91 9.63
C ASP A 77 14.30 -22.64 9.17
N GLY A 78 13.97 -21.77 10.12
CA GLY A 78 13.22 -20.53 9.86
C GLY A 78 11.71 -20.70 9.75
N GLU A 79 11.18 -21.90 9.98
CA GLU A 79 9.76 -22.19 10.06
C GLU A 79 9.28 -22.24 11.52
N TYR A 80 8.03 -21.85 11.77
CA TYR A 80 7.42 -21.86 13.09
C TYR A 80 6.62 -23.13 13.32
N PHE A 81 6.78 -23.74 14.50
CA PHE A 81 6.03 -24.90 14.96
C PHE A 81 5.34 -24.60 16.29
N PHE A 82 4.09 -25.02 16.42
CA PHE A 82 3.31 -24.95 17.66
C PHE A 82 2.81 -26.35 18.00
N LYS A 83 3.17 -26.86 19.19
CA LYS A 83 2.81 -28.22 19.65
C LYS A 83 3.18 -29.33 18.65
N GLY A 84 4.31 -29.17 17.95
CA GLY A 84 4.82 -30.13 16.98
C GLY A 84 4.23 -30.01 15.57
N GLU A 85 3.30 -29.09 15.33
CA GLU A 85 2.73 -28.83 14.01
C GLU A 85 3.27 -27.53 13.42
N ARG A 86 3.56 -27.53 12.11
CA ARG A 86 4.00 -26.32 11.41
C ARG A 86 2.83 -25.34 11.32
N VAL A 87 3.09 -24.08 11.70
CA VAL A 87 2.10 -23.00 11.64
C VAL A 87 2.54 -21.92 10.65
N LEU A 88 1.58 -21.41 9.87
CA LEU A 88 1.78 -20.29 8.96
C LEU A 88 0.99 -19.09 9.46
N GLY A 89 1.60 -17.91 9.40
CA GLY A 89 0.98 -16.70 9.93
C GLY A 89 1.82 -15.46 9.72
N ALA A 90 1.29 -14.34 10.21
CA ALA A 90 1.97 -13.06 10.24
C ALA A 90 2.73 -12.89 11.57
N LEU A 91 3.99 -12.46 11.48
CA LEU A 91 4.81 -12.11 12.63
C LEU A 91 4.57 -10.64 13.01
N ILE A 92 4.07 -10.42 14.21
CA ILE A 92 3.68 -9.10 14.69
C ILE A 92 4.53 -8.78 15.91
N LYS A 93 5.41 -7.80 15.76
CA LYS A 93 6.41 -7.48 16.78
C LYS A 93 5.80 -6.63 17.89
N ALA A 94 6.34 -6.80 19.10
CA ALA A 94 6.00 -6.01 20.27
C ALA A 94 6.08 -4.50 19.98
N SER A 95 5.30 -3.71 20.71
CA SER A 95 5.15 -2.25 20.54
C SER A 95 4.47 -1.78 19.24
N SER A 96 4.09 -2.67 18.32
CA SER A 96 3.15 -2.29 17.25
C SER A 96 1.75 -1.99 17.84
N TYR A 97 0.97 -1.18 17.13
CA TYR A 97 -0.33 -0.70 17.60
C TYR A 97 -1.39 -0.88 16.51
N PHE A 98 -2.49 -1.54 16.85
CA PHE A 98 -3.63 -1.76 15.99
C PHE A 98 -4.83 -0.98 16.53
N SER A 99 -5.37 -0.06 15.72
CA SER A 99 -6.61 0.66 16.01
C SER A 99 -7.74 0.12 15.15
N GLY A 100 -8.78 -0.41 15.79
CA GLY A 100 -9.84 -1.19 15.16
C GLY A 100 -9.56 -2.70 15.07
N ARG A 101 -10.39 -3.42 14.33
CA ARG A 101 -10.33 -4.89 14.17
C ARG A 101 -10.37 -5.37 12.73
N LYS A 102 -10.68 -4.52 11.74
CA LYS A 102 -10.76 -4.91 10.32
C LYS A 102 -9.38 -4.99 9.68
N PHE A 103 -8.74 -6.16 9.83
CA PHE A 103 -7.40 -6.43 9.31
C PHE A 103 -7.32 -7.81 8.67
N TYR A 104 -6.51 -7.91 7.62
CA TYR A 104 -5.98 -9.19 7.14
C TYR A 104 -4.46 -9.12 7.10
N LEU A 105 -3.81 -10.14 7.64
CA LEU A 105 -2.36 -10.28 7.65
C LEU A 105 -2.01 -11.65 7.04
N GLY A 106 -1.34 -11.64 5.89
CA GLY A 106 -1.02 -12.83 5.11
C GLY A 106 0.15 -13.64 5.67
N ALA A 107 0.44 -14.76 5.02
CA ALA A 107 1.50 -15.68 5.42
C ALA A 107 2.86 -14.99 5.37
N SER A 108 3.65 -15.14 6.44
CA SER A 108 4.99 -14.55 6.56
C SER A 108 5.01 -13.02 6.43
N ALA A 109 3.87 -12.34 6.55
CA ALA A 109 3.85 -10.89 6.67
C ALA A 109 4.50 -10.47 8.00
N ILE A 110 5.18 -9.32 8.00
CA ILE A 110 5.87 -8.81 9.19
C ILE A 110 5.37 -7.42 9.51
N VAL A 111 4.98 -7.20 10.77
CA VAL A 111 4.70 -5.87 11.33
C VAL A 111 5.74 -5.59 12.41
N GLU A 112 6.63 -4.65 12.14
CA GLU A 112 7.74 -4.28 13.03
C GLU A 112 7.32 -3.37 14.20
N PRO A 113 8.19 -3.20 15.21
CA PRO A 113 7.88 -2.39 16.38
C PRO A 113 7.48 -0.95 16.03
N PHE A 114 6.59 -0.40 16.86
CA PHE A 114 6.09 0.97 16.77
C PHE A 114 5.31 1.30 15.48
N ALA A 115 5.09 0.33 14.59
CA ALA A 115 4.16 0.52 13.49
C ALA A 115 2.75 0.77 14.04
N TYR A 116 2.10 1.83 13.55
CA TYR A 116 0.73 2.18 13.92
C TYR A 116 -0.19 1.90 12.73
N LEU A 117 -1.11 0.97 12.89
CA LEU A 117 -2.03 0.56 11.84
C LEU A 117 -3.46 0.87 12.28
N LYS A 118 -4.16 1.68 11.49
CA LYS A 118 -5.57 2.03 11.72
C LYS A 118 -6.43 1.43 10.63
N GLU A 119 -7.46 0.70 11.05
CA GLU A 119 -8.35 -0.04 10.16
C GLU A 119 -9.04 0.85 9.08
N PRO A 120 -9.46 0.25 7.95
CA PRO A 120 -9.20 -1.12 7.53
C PRO A 120 -7.86 -1.27 6.78
N VAL A 121 -7.13 -2.35 7.06
CA VAL A 121 -5.82 -2.61 6.42
C VAL A 121 -5.70 -4.06 5.96
N TYR A 122 -5.36 -4.25 4.69
CA TYR A 122 -4.94 -5.54 4.13
C TYR A 122 -3.42 -5.56 4.01
N ILE A 123 -2.77 -6.60 4.52
CA ILE A 123 -1.34 -6.88 4.38
C ILE A 123 -1.21 -8.30 3.82
N GLY A 124 -0.74 -8.42 2.59
CA GLY A 124 -0.60 -9.70 1.89
C GLY A 124 0.64 -10.48 2.29
N ASP A 125 0.78 -11.66 1.71
CA ASP A 125 1.87 -12.59 2.03
C ASP A 125 3.25 -11.96 1.82
N TYR A 126 4.18 -12.21 2.74
CA TYR A 126 5.55 -11.70 2.73
C TYR A 126 5.66 -10.16 2.67
N ALA A 127 4.57 -9.42 2.91
CA ALA A 127 4.64 -7.98 2.97
C ALA A 127 5.26 -7.53 4.30
N GLU A 128 5.97 -6.39 4.25
CA GLU A 128 6.64 -5.82 5.42
C GLU A 128 6.04 -4.46 5.74
N VAL A 129 5.60 -4.28 6.98
CA VAL A 129 5.29 -2.99 7.58
C VAL A 129 6.36 -2.69 8.62
N ARG A 130 7.31 -1.85 8.24
CA ARG A 130 8.54 -1.62 8.98
C ARG A 130 8.38 -0.63 10.13
N HIS A 131 9.45 -0.52 10.90
CA HIS A 131 9.55 0.25 12.13
C HIS A 131 8.95 1.65 12.00
N ALA A 132 7.99 1.96 12.89
CA ALA A 132 7.32 3.25 12.97
C ALA A 132 6.55 3.69 11.70
N ALA A 133 6.21 2.77 10.80
CA ALA A 133 5.27 3.06 9.71
C ALA A 133 3.88 3.46 10.26
N TYR A 134 3.18 4.36 9.57
CA TYR A 134 1.84 4.80 9.96
C TYR A 134 0.84 4.55 8.82
N LEU A 135 -0.04 3.57 9.00
CA LEU A 135 -1.08 3.22 8.03
C LEU A 135 -2.43 3.71 8.56
N ARG A 136 -3.19 4.45 7.74
CA ARG A 136 -4.50 4.99 8.14
C ARG A 136 -5.49 5.13 6.99
N GLY A 137 -6.76 5.30 7.33
CA GLY A 137 -7.81 5.29 6.32
C GLY A 137 -7.94 3.88 5.75
N SER A 138 -7.98 3.73 4.43
CA SER A 138 -8.11 2.41 3.79
C SER A 138 -6.83 2.02 3.07
N VAL A 139 -6.10 1.01 3.54
CA VAL A 139 -4.78 0.65 2.98
C VAL A 139 -4.77 -0.79 2.51
N TYR A 140 -4.32 -1.02 1.28
CA TYR A 140 -4.11 -2.34 0.71
C TYR A 140 -2.64 -2.52 0.34
N VAL A 141 -1.96 -3.46 1.00
CA VAL A 141 -0.55 -3.81 0.77
C VAL A 141 -0.51 -5.23 0.22
N SER A 142 -0.24 -5.38 -1.08
CA SER A 142 -0.18 -6.69 -1.74
C SER A 142 1.07 -7.48 -1.32
N SER A 143 1.21 -8.70 -1.85
CA SER A 143 2.30 -9.60 -1.49
C SER A 143 3.67 -8.99 -1.77
N ARG A 144 4.62 -9.22 -0.86
CA ARG A 144 6.01 -8.75 -0.93
C ARG A 144 6.17 -7.22 -1.04
N ALA A 145 5.11 -6.45 -0.85
CA ALA A 145 5.19 -5.00 -0.82
C ALA A 145 5.77 -4.53 0.52
N VAL A 146 6.40 -3.36 0.51
CA VAL A 146 7.11 -2.83 1.68
C VAL A 146 6.59 -1.44 2.01
N ILE A 147 6.02 -1.31 3.20
CA ILE A 147 5.81 -0.01 3.84
C ILE A 147 6.95 0.22 4.81
N GLY A 148 7.73 1.24 4.52
CA GLY A 148 9.03 1.44 5.11
C GLY A 148 9.06 2.19 6.42
N HIS A 149 10.28 2.36 6.93
CA HIS A 149 10.52 3.10 8.17
C HIS A 149 9.93 4.51 8.12
N THR A 150 9.11 4.86 9.11
CA THR A 150 8.41 6.17 9.23
C THR A 150 7.66 6.61 7.98
N THR A 151 7.25 5.65 7.15
CA THR A 151 6.43 5.93 5.98
C THR A 151 4.98 6.05 6.40
N GLU A 152 4.35 7.15 6.03
CA GLU A 152 2.91 7.35 6.23
C GLU A 152 2.16 6.95 4.96
N VAL A 153 1.19 6.07 5.10
CA VAL A 153 0.31 5.62 4.03
C VAL A 153 -1.14 5.91 4.41
N LYS A 154 -1.87 6.52 3.48
CA LYS A 154 -3.28 6.84 3.65
C LYS A 154 -4.07 6.54 2.38
N ASN A 155 -5.17 5.79 2.50
CA ASN A 155 -6.12 5.56 1.40
C ASN A 155 -5.45 5.06 0.11
N SER A 156 -4.53 4.11 0.18
CA SER A 156 -3.66 3.78 -0.94
C SER A 156 -3.53 2.28 -1.18
N ILE A 157 -3.22 1.91 -2.42
CA ILE A 157 -3.05 0.54 -2.89
C ILE A 157 -1.60 0.36 -3.33
N PHE A 158 -0.93 -0.63 -2.76
CA PHE A 158 0.40 -1.09 -3.15
C PHE A 158 0.21 -2.45 -3.81
N LEU A 159 0.46 -2.55 -5.12
CA LEU A 159 0.47 -3.82 -5.82
C LEU A 159 1.75 -4.60 -5.51
N ARG A 160 1.80 -5.85 -5.98
CA ARG A 160 2.85 -6.81 -5.64
C ARG A 160 4.25 -6.20 -5.79
N GLU A 161 5.09 -6.39 -4.77
CA GLU A 161 6.48 -5.91 -4.71
C GLU A 161 6.65 -4.38 -4.77
N ALA A 162 5.59 -3.58 -4.63
CA ALA A 162 5.69 -2.13 -4.52
C ALA A 162 6.34 -1.70 -3.18
N LYS A 163 7.22 -0.71 -3.22
CA LYS A 163 8.06 -0.32 -2.07
C LYS A 163 8.03 1.19 -1.86
N ALA A 164 7.68 1.58 -0.63
CA ALA A 164 7.93 2.91 -0.09
C ALA A 164 8.81 2.74 1.16
N ALA A 165 10.09 2.41 0.95
CA ALA A 165 10.93 1.81 1.98
C ALA A 165 11.44 2.78 3.06
N HIS A 166 11.45 4.09 2.81
CA HIS A 166 12.05 5.07 3.72
C HIS A 166 11.38 6.46 3.64
N PHE A 167 10.90 6.98 4.77
CA PHE A 167 10.51 8.38 4.97
C PHE A 167 9.51 8.96 3.94
N ALA A 168 8.62 8.12 3.41
CA ALA A 168 7.70 8.52 2.34
C ALA A 168 6.33 8.95 2.89
N TYR A 169 5.63 9.77 2.12
CA TYR A 169 4.19 10.01 2.31
C TYR A 169 3.44 9.56 1.06
N VAL A 170 2.50 8.62 1.24
CA VAL A 170 1.70 8.04 0.16
C VAL A 170 0.21 8.23 0.48
N GLY A 171 -0.38 9.30 -0.06
CA GLY A 171 -1.79 9.63 0.16
C GLY A 171 -2.64 9.42 -1.08
N ASP A 172 -3.78 8.73 -0.95
CA ASP A 172 -4.80 8.55 -1.99
C ASP A 172 -4.19 8.17 -3.35
N SER A 173 -3.36 7.12 -3.37
CA SER A 173 -2.50 6.75 -4.51
C SER A 173 -2.52 5.24 -4.81
N ILE A 174 -2.16 4.87 -6.04
CA ILE A 174 -1.95 3.48 -6.44
C ILE A 174 -0.51 3.32 -6.94
N LEU A 175 0.21 2.38 -6.36
CA LEU A 175 1.53 1.95 -6.80
C LEU A 175 1.41 0.60 -7.50
N GLY A 176 1.80 0.58 -8.77
CA GLY A 176 1.88 -0.61 -9.60
C GLY A 176 2.89 -1.63 -9.10
N ARG A 177 2.99 -2.76 -9.80
CA ARG A 177 3.91 -3.84 -9.45
C ARG A 177 5.35 -3.36 -9.53
N ASN A 178 6.17 -3.79 -8.57
CA ASN A 178 7.61 -3.48 -8.54
C ASN A 178 7.92 -1.97 -8.64
N VAL A 179 6.98 -1.11 -8.23
CA VAL A 179 7.27 0.31 -8.03
C VAL A 179 8.21 0.46 -6.84
N ASN A 180 9.19 1.35 -6.95
CA ASN A 180 10.06 1.66 -5.82
C ASN A 180 10.24 3.16 -5.68
N LEU A 181 9.84 3.65 -4.51
CA LEU A 181 9.96 5.04 -4.13
C LEU A 181 11.30 5.28 -3.44
N GLY A 182 12.11 6.14 -4.04
CA GLY A 182 13.34 6.64 -3.42
C GLY A 182 13.02 7.30 -2.07
N ALA A 183 13.99 7.22 -1.16
CA ALA A 183 13.83 7.70 0.21
C ALA A 183 13.32 9.14 0.23
N GLY A 184 12.30 9.41 1.04
CA GLY A 184 11.74 10.75 1.13
C GLY A 184 10.85 11.14 -0.05
N THR A 185 10.33 10.21 -0.86
CA THR A 185 9.34 10.56 -1.90
C THR A 185 8.00 10.98 -1.29
N LYS A 186 7.38 12.04 -1.80
CA LYS A 186 6.06 12.54 -1.34
C LYS A 186 5.04 12.50 -2.47
N LEU A 187 3.93 11.81 -2.25
CA LEU A 187 2.76 11.83 -3.14
C LEU A 187 1.72 12.76 -2.51
N ALA A 188 1.75 14.04 -2.90
CA ALA A 188 0.81 15.04 -2.39
C ALA A 188 -0.59 14.78 -2.95
N ASN A 189 -1.61 14.84 -2.11
CA ASN A 189 -2.97 14.42 -2.47
C ASN A 189 -4.02 15.54 -2.43
N LEU A 190 -3.68 16.77 -2.05
CA LEU A 190 -4.66 17.84 -1.89
C LEU A 190 -4.15 19.14 -2.51
N LYS A 191 -4.95 19.75 -3.39
CA LYS A 191 -4.69 21.11 -3.93
C LYS A 191 -4.94 22.17 -2.85
N PHE A 192 -4.23 23.29 -2.93
CA PHE A 192 -4.38 24.41 -1.99
C PHE A 192 -5.82 24.93 -1.87
N HIS A 193 -6.50 25.08 -3.01
CA HIS A 193 -7.90 25.54 -3.07
C HIS A 193 -8.93 24.45 -2.73
N LYS A 194 -8.48 23.23 -2.37
CA LYS A 194 -9.33 22.10 -1.92
C LYS A 194 -10.52 21.80 -2.84
N ARG A 195 -10.34 21.97 -4.16
CA ARG A 195 -11.36 21.57 -5.16
C ARG A 195 -11.07 20.14 -5.63
N GLU A 196 -12.02 19.59 -6.37
CA GLU A 196 -11.84 18.34 -7.10
C GLU A 196 -10.54 18.34 -7.91
N ILE A 197 -9.85 17.20 -7.92
CA ILE A 197 -8.70 16.96 -8.77
C ILE A 197 -9.21 16.60 -10.18
N THR A 198 -8.69 17.32 -11.17
CA THR A 198 -8.86 17.01 -12.58
C THR A 198 -7.51 16.59 -13.12
N VAL A 199 -7.50 15.68 -14.09
CA VAL A 199 -6.27 15.21 -14.74
C VAL A 199 -6.37 15.43 -16.24
N GLU A 200 -5.28 15.89 -16.84
CA GLU A 200 -5.20 16.05 -18.28
C GLU A 200 -4.46 14.85 -18.88
N ILE A 201 -5.09 14.22 -19.87
CA ILE A 201 -4.56 13.06 -20.58
C ILE A 201 -4.68 13.35 -22.08
N LYS A 202 -3.54 13.44 -22.77
CA LYS A 202 -3.47 13.68 -24.23
C LYS A 202 -4.36 14.86 -24.69
N GLY A 203 -4.31 15.99 -23.96
CA GLY A 203 -5.05 17.21 -24.28
C GLY A 203 -6.54 17.21 -23.88
N ARG A 204 -7.03 16.14 -23.23
CA ARG A 204 -8.40 16.08 -22.70
C ARG A 204 -8.37 16.12 -21.18
N VAL A 205 -9.26 16.92 -20.59
CA VAL A 205 -9.41 17.05 -19.13
C VAL A 205 -10.47 16.08 -18.62
N TYR A 206 -10.09 15.27 -17.64
CA TYR A 206 -10.95 14.30 -16.97
C TYR A 206 -11.21 14.72 -15.53
N LYS A 207 -12.48 14.67 -15.12
CA LYS A 207 -12.91 14.85 -13.74
C LYS A 207 -12.73 13.54 -12.98
N THR A 208 -11.99 13.56 -11.89
CA THR A 208 -11.71 12.33 -11.13
C THR A 208 -12.83 11.99 -10.15
N GLY A 209 -13.66 12.96 -9.76
CA GLY A 209 -14.61 12.84 -8.65
C GLY A 209 -13.95 12.86 -7.26
N LEU A 210 -12.63 13.07 -7.19
CA LEU A 210 -11.86 12.98 -5.96
C LEU A 210 -11.37 14.38 -5.53
N LYS A 211 -11.71 14.79 -4.31
CA LYS A 211 -11.13 16.00 -3.68
C LYS A 211 -9.70 15.77 -3.19
N LYS A 212 -9.38 14.52 -2.82
CA LYS A 212 -8.03 14.08 -2.48
C LYS A 212 -7.61 12.97 -3.44
N PHE A 213 -6.54 13.17 -4.17
CA PHE A 213 -5.98 12.20 -5.10
C PHE A 213 -4.49 12.50 -5.29
N GLY A 214 -3.65 11.53 -4.93
CA GLY A 214 -2.20 11.62 -5.02
C GLY A 214 -1.72 11.28 -6.42
N ALA A 215 -1.18 10.08 -6.60
CA ALA A 215 -0.64 9.63 -7.87
C ALA A 215 -1.06 8.22 -8.25
N ILE A 216 -1.04 7.94 -9.55
CA ILE A 216 -1.03 6.57 -10.09
C ILE A 216 0.37 6.34 -10.64
N LEU A 217 1.09 5.38 -10.08
CA LEU A 217 2.38 4.93 -10.58
C LEU A 217 2.19 3.58 -11.23
N GLY A 218 2.46 3.50 -12.53
CA GLY A 218 2.41 2.24 -13.26
C GLY A 218 3.49 1.26 -12.83
N ASP A 219 3.39 0.03 -13.34
CA ASP A 219 4.33 -1.04 -13.06
C ASP A 219 5.78 -0.60 -13.35
N ASN A 220 6.72 -1.00 -12.49
CA ASN A 220 8.15 -0.70 -12.57
C ASN A 220 8.53 0.79 -12.54
N VAL A 221 7.64 1.69 -12.11
CA VAL A 221 8.03 3.09 -11.91
C VAL A 221 9.01 3.23 -10.76
N GLN A 222 10.04 4.03 -10.96
CA GLN A 222 11.10 4.31 -9.98
C GLN A 222 11.15 5.82 -9.71
N THR A 223 11.11 6.21 -8.43
CA THR A 223 11.38 7.61 -8.06
C THR A 223 12.74 7.71 -7.39
N GLY A 224 13.47 8.79 -7.67
CA GLY A 224 14.68 9.15 -6.96
C GLY A 224 14.35 9.72 -5.58
N CYS A 225 15.38 9.78 -4.71
CA CYS A 225 15.23 10.34 -3.36
C CYS A 225 14.65 11.76 -3.41
N ASN A 226 13.75 12.06 -2.49
CA ASN A 226 13.09 13.36 -2.35
C ASN A 226 12.33 13.84 -3.60
N ALA A 227 11.94 12.94 -4.51
CA ALA A 227 10.99 13.30 -5.56
C ALA A 227 9.63 13.69 -4.94
N VAL A 228 8.95 14.65 -5.56
CA VAL A 228 7.61 15.08 -5.15
C VAL A 228 6.67 14.93 -6.33
N LEU A 229 5.54 14.28 -6.11
CA LEU A 229 4.48 14.16 -7.11
C LEU A 229 3.30 15.01 -6.66
N GLN A 230 2.85 15.88 -7.54
CA GLN A 230 1.70 16.76 -7.27
C GLN A 230 0.38 15.99 -7.32
N PRO A 231 -0.71 16.52 -6.73
CA PRO A 231 -2.01 15.87 -6.76
C PRO A 231 -2.52 15.63 -8.19
N GLY A 232 -2.85 14.38 -8.52
CA GLY A 232 -3.29 13.95 -9.85
C GLY A 232 -2.16 13.64 -10.82
N THR A 233 -0.97 13.26 -10.34
CA THR A 233 0.14 12.82 -11.20
C THR A 233 -0.08 11.38 -11.66
N LEU A 234 -0.09 11.14 -12.96
CA LEU A 234 -0.26 9.81 -13.55
C LEU A 234 1.02 9.43 -14.30
N VAL A 235 1.75 8.43 -13.82
CA VAL A 235 3.03 7.99 -14.38
C VAL A 235 2.89 6.62 -15.00
N GLY A 236 3.01 6.53 -16.32
CA GLY A 236 2.96 5.27 -17.05
C GLY A 236 4.12 4.34 -16.68
N GLN A 237 3.92 3.04 -16.91
CA GLN A 237 4.86 1.98 -16.54
C GLN A 237 6.29 2.19 -17.06
N ASN A 238 7.27 1.61 -16.40
CA ASN A 238 8.70 1.65 -16.77
C ASN A 238 9.28 3.09 -16.85
N SER A 239 8.75 4.02 -16.06
CA SER A 239 9.21 5.41 -16.04
C SER A 239 10.08 5.72 -14.82
N PHE A 240 10.90 6.77 -14.94
CA PHE A 240 11.83 7.20 -13.89
C PHE A 240 11.63 8.68 -13.57
N ILE A 241 11.37 8.99 -12.30
CA ILE A 241 11.40 10.37 -11.79
C ILE A 241 12.73 10.55 -11.07
N PHE A 242 13.54 11.53 -11.50
CA PHE A 242 14.88 11.71 -10.93
C PHE A 242 14.84 12.30 -9.52
N PRO A 243 15.94 12.16 -8.73
CA PRO A 243 16.01 12.70 -7.38
C PRO A 243 15.71 14.20 -7.32
N GLY A 244 14.92 14.61 -6.32
CA GLY A 244 14.53 16.01 -6.10
C GLY A 244 13.57 16.62 -7.12
N VAL A 245 13.14 15.87 -8.14
CA VAL A 245 12.22 16.37 -9.18
C VAL A 245 10.81 16.51 -8.61
N VAL A 246 10.14 17.60 -9.00
CA VAL A 246 8.72 17.82 -8.76
C VAL A 246 7.94 17.46 -10.02
N ALA A 247 7.33 16.28 -10.06
CA ALA A 247 6.46 15.90 -11.16
C ALA A 247 5.09 16.60 -11.03
N GLY A 248 4.71 17.33 -12.07
CA GLY A 248 3.43 18.02 -12.16
C GLY A 248 2.23 17.09 -12.35
N PRO A 249 1.00 17.61 -12.21
CA PRO A 249 -0.21 16.83 -12.42
C PRO A 249 -0.39 16.44 -13.88
N GLY A 250 -1.23 15.45 -14.12
CA GLY A 250 -1.57 14.99 -15.46
C GLY A 250 -0.79 13.76 -15.87
N PHE A 251 -0.75 13.51 -17.17
CA PHE A 251 -0.31 12.26 -17.73
C PHE A 251 1.14 12.28 -18.23
N ILE A 252 1.95 11.38 -17.69
CA ILE A 252 3.32 11.09 -18.09
C ILE A 252 3.31 9.70 -18.76
N PRO A 253 3.64 9.59 -20.06
CA PRO A 253 3.62 8.32 -20.77
C PRO A 253 4.62 7.28 -20.23
N LYS A 254 4.37 6.01 -20.51
CA LYS A 254 5.25 4.88 -20.19
C LYS A 254 6.63 5.05 -20.82
N GLY A 255 7.67 4.61 -20.10
CA GLY A 255 9.06 4.73 -20.54
C GLY A 255 9.66 6.13 -20.38
N SER A 256 8.98 7.05 -19.69
CA SER A 256 9.45 8.43 -19.54
C SER A 256 10.61 8.55 -18.55
N LYS A 257 11.48 9.53 -18.76
CA LYS A 257 12.56 9.92 -17.84
C LYS A 257 12.42 11.40 -17.48
N ILE A 258 11.91 11.66 -16.29
CA ILE A 258 11.53 13.00 -15.83
C ILE A 258 12.67 13.55 -15.00
N LYS A 259 13.42 14.49 -15.59
CA LYS A 259 14.67 15.01 -15.03
C LYS A 259 14.54 16.41 -14.44
N LYS A 260 13.45 17.13 -14.76
CA LYS A 260 13.16 18.50 -14.34
C LYS A 260 11.66 18.69 -14.27
#